data_AF-A0A314Y6D4-F1
#
_entry.id   AF-A0A314Y6D4-F1
#
_cell.length_a   1.000
_cell.length_b   1.000
_cell.length_c   1.000
_cell.angle_alpha   90.00
_cell.angle_beta   90.00
_cell.angle_gamma   90.00
#
_symmetry.space_group_name_H-M   'P 1'
#
loop_
_entity.id
_entity.type
_entity.pdbx_description
1 polymer ?
#
loop_
_entity_poly.entity_id
_entity_poly.type
_entity_poly.pdbx_seq_one_letter_code
_entity_poly.pdbx_strand_id
1 'polypeptide(L)' 'MHSTGNSATEPYIVSHNLLVAHATVVELHREKFQEKQGGESGISLVGQYIEPYSESAEDRASATATIL' A
#
# COMPACT_ATOMS: atom_id res chain seq x y z
N MET A 1 19.19 16.64 -19.28
CA MET A 1 18.32 15.60 -19.87
C MET A 1 17.30 15.21 -18.82
N HIS A 2 16.05 15.62 -18.97
CA HIS A 2 14.97 15.25 -18.07
C HIS A 2 14.35 13.97 -18.64
N SER A 3 14.47 12.84 -17.96
CA SER A 3 13.71 11.66 -18.35
C SER A 3 12.25 11.91 -17.95
N THR A 4 11.35 11.95 -18.93
CA THR A 4 9.92 12.00 -18.69
C THR A 4 9.45 10.64 -18.21
N GLY A 5 9.24 10.50 -16.90
CA GLY A 5 8.53 9.36 -16.32
C GLY A 5 7.04 9.38 -16.69
N ASN A 6 6.37 8.23 -16.56
CA ASN A 6 4.95 8.07 -16.82
C ASN A 6 4.15 7.85 -15.53
N SER A 7 3.53 8.91 -15.02
CA SER A 7 2.69 8.88 -13.80
C SER A 7 1.44 8.00 -13.93
N ALA A 8 1.01 7.63 -15.14
CA ALA A 8 -0.11 6.71 -15.33
C ALA A 8 0.29 5.23 -15.17
N THR A 9 1.59 4.89 -15.15
CA THR A 9 2.06 3.49 -15.11
C THR A 9 3.08 3.23 -14.01
N GLU A 10 4.04 4.13 -13.81
CA GLU A 10 5.16 3.94 -12.89
C GLU A 10 4.72 3.78 -11.42
N PRO A 11 3.74 4.54 -10.89
CA PRO A 11 3.29 4.34 -9.52
C PRO A 11 2.78 2.92 -9.26
N TYR A 12 2.11 2.31 -10.24
CA TYR A 12 1.60 0.93 -10.13
C TYR A 12 2.73 -0.09 -10.19
N ILE A 13 3.71 0.10 -11.08
CA ILE A 13 4.89 -0.77 -11.19
C ILE A 13 5.69 -0.74 -9.88
N VAL A 14 5.93 0.45 -9.33
CA VAL A 14 6.67 0.62 -8.07
C VAL A 14 5.90 -0.02 -6.91
N SER A 15 4.60 0.24 -6.80
CA SER A 15 3.76 -0.32 -5.73
C SER A 15 3.70 -1.85 -5.78
N HIS A 16 3.61 -2.44 -6.97
CA HIS A 16 3.66 -3.89 -7.15
C HIS A 16 4.97 -4.49 -6.64
N ASN A 17 6.10 -3.90 -7.03
CA ASN A 17 7.41 -4.37 -6.59
C ASN A 17 7.62 -4.21 -5.08
N LEU A 18 7.08 -3.14 -4.47
CA LEU A 18 7.11 -2.97 -3.01
C LEU A 18 6.35 -4.09 -2.29
N LEU A 19 5.17 -4.49 -2.79
CA LEU A 19 4.40 -5.59 -2.22
C LEU A 19 5.13 -6.94 -2.35
N VAL A 20 5.71 -7.22 -3.52
CA VAL A 20 6.50 -8.44 -3.74
C VAL A 20 7.70 -8.46 -2.80
N ALA A 21 8.47 -7.37 -2.72
CA ALA A 21 9.63 -7.28 -1.83
C ALA A 21 9.25 -7.46 -0.35
N HIS A 22 8.15 -6.85 0.09
CA HIS A 22 7.64 -7.03 1.44
C HIS A 22 7.28 -8.50 1.72
N ALA A 23 6.53 -9.14 0.82
CA ALA A 23 6.13 -10.54 0.96
C ALA A 23 7.35 -11.47 1.05
N THR A 24 8.33 -11.29 0.17
CA THR A 24 9.57 -12.09 0.17
C THR A 24 10.35 -11.95 1.49
N VAL A 25 10.47 -10.73 2.04
CA VAL A 25 11.19 -10.53 3.31
C VAL A 25 10.42 -11.09 4.49
N VAL A 26 9.08 -10.96 4.50
CA VAL A 26 8.24 -11.54 5.56
C VAL A 26 8.31 -13.07 5.56
N GLU A 27 8.28 -13.70 4.39
CA GLU A 27 8.47 -15.15 4.24
C GLU A 27 9.84 -15.58 4.79
N LEU A 28 10.92 -14.90 4.35
CA LEU A 28 12.27 -15.17 4.86
C LEU A 28 12.37 -15.00 6.38
N HIS A 29 11.76 -13.95 6.93
CA HIS A 29 11.72 -13.71 8.38
C HIS A 29 11.05 -14.87 9.11
N ARG A 30 9.86 -15.29 8.66
CA ARG A 30 9.10 -16.42 9.22
C ARG A 30 9.92 -17.70 9.22
N GLU A 31 10.58 -18.00 8.11
CA GLU A 31 11.31 -19.26 7.93
C GLU A 31 12.63 -19.33 8.69
N LYS A 32 13.38 -18.22 8.79
CA LYS A 32 14.77 -18.27 9.27
C LYS A 32 15.02 -17.58 10.60
N PHE A 33 14.20 -16.60 10.95
CA PHE A 33 14.52 -15.66 12.03
C PHE A 33 13.45 -15.62 13.12
N GLN A 34 12.18 -15.78 12.78
CA GLN A 34 11.07 -15.59 13.71
C GLN A 34 11.12 -16.53 14.91
N GLU A 35 11.41 -17.82 14.70
CA GLU A 35 11.51 -18.79 15.81
C GLU A 35 12.65 -18.44 16.79
N LYS A 36 13.78 -17.97 16.27
CA LYS A 36 14.98 -17.67 17.08
C LYS A 36 14.93 -16.30 17.75
N GLN A 37 14.35 -15.31 17.07
CA GLN A 37 14.33 -13.92 17.53
C GLN A 37 13.05 -13.56 18.27
N GLY A 38 11.96 -14.32 18.07
CA GLY A 38 10.67 -14.07 18.71
C GLY A 38 9.97 -12.78 18.26
N GLY A 39 10.44 -12.15 17.18
CA GLY A 39 9.89 -10.89 16.67
C GLY A 39 8.74 -11.07 15.67
N GLU A 40 8.08 -9.96 15.33
CA GLU A 40 7.01 -9.90 14.33
C GLU A 40 7.38 -8.97 13.17
N SER A 41 6.85 -9.25 11.98
CA SER A 41 7.04 -8.42 10.78
C SER A 41 5.68 -8.04 10.19
N GLY A 42 5.52 -6.76 9.86
CA GLY A 42 4.30 -6.21 9.27
C GLY A 42 4.59 -5.05 8.32
N ILE A 43 3.54 -4.45 7.78
CA ILE A 43 3.61 -3.29 6.87
C ILE A 43 2.91 -2.09 7.50
N SER A 44 3.54 -0.91 7.45
CA SER A 44 2.92 0.35 7.86
C SER A 44 2.45 1.08 6.61
N LEU A 45 1.15 1.35 6.53
CA LEU A 45 0.52 2.05 5.41
C LEU A 45 0.06 3.43 5.87
N VAL A 46 0.23 4.42 4.98
CA VAL A 46 -0.33 5.75 5.17
C VAL A 46 -1.64 5.86 4.41
N GLY A 47 -2.69 6.33 5.08
CA GLY A 47 -4.00 6.58 4.51
C GLY A 47 -4.58 7.87 5.08
N GLN A 48 -5.40 8.55 4.28
CA GLN A 48 -6.14 9.74 4.72
C GLN A 48 -7.56 9.32 5.11
N TYR A 49 -8.10 9.94 6.16
CA TYR A 49 -9.53 9.90 6.42
C TYR A 49 -10.23 10.77 5.37
N ILE A 50 -11.22 10.19 4.69
CA ILE A 50 -11.98 10.88 3.63
C ILE A 50 -13.42 11.06 4.12
N GLU A 51 -13.84 12.31 4.27
CA GLU A 51 -15.22 12.68 4.57
C GLU A 51 -15.98 12.99 3.27
N PRO A 52 -17.25 12.56 3.12
CA PRO A 52 -18.08 12.94 1.98
C PRO A 52 -18.21 14.45 1.85
N TYR A 53 -18.17 14.96 0.61
CA TYR A 53 -18.35 16.38 0.35
C TYR A 53 -19.76 16.87 0.75
N SER A 54 -20.77 16.01 0.59
CA SER A 54 -22.15 16.27 1.01
C SER A 54 -22.89 14.99 1.39
N GLU A 55 -24.13 15.14 1.82
CA GLU A 55 -25.06 14.04 2.12
C GLU A 55 -25.71 13.41 0.86
N SER A 56 -25.23 13.74 -0.34
CA SER A 56 -25.65 13.04 -1.55
C SER A 56 -25.22 11.56 -1.50
N ALA A 57 -25.96 10.68 -2.19
CA ALA A 57 -25.57 9.27 -2.25
C ALA A 57 -24.25 9.09 -3.01
N GLU A 58 -24.03 9.95 -4.01
CA GLU A 58 -22.87 9.99 -4.87
C GLU A 58 -21.60 10.38 -4.09
N ASP A 59 -21.67 11.43 -3.27
CA ASP A 59 -20.51 11.88 -2.49
C ASP A 59 -20.14 10.87 -1.39
N ARG A 60 -21.13 10.21 -0.76
CA ARG A 60 -20.87 9.12 0.19
C ARG A 60 -20.21 7.91 -0.49
N ALA A 61 -20.66 7.55 -1.68
CA ALA A 61 -20.05 6.46 -2.46
C ALA A 61 -18.61 6.80 -2.87
N SER A 62 -18.37 8.05 -3.32
CA SER A 62 -17.04 8.54 -3.71
C SER A 62 -16.05 8.54 -2.54
N ALA A 63 -16.46 9.03 -1.35
CA ALA A 63 -15.61 9.00 -0.17
C ALA A 63 -15.23 7.57 0.24
N THR A 64 -16.19 6.64 0.17
CA THR A 64 -15.94 5.21 0.45
C THR A 64 -14.97 4.59 -0.56
N ALA A 65 -15.15 4.89 -1.86
CA ALA A 65 -14.30 4.38 -2.93
C ALA A 65 -12.88 4.99 -2.94
N THR A 66 -12.65 6.09 -2.23
CA THR A 66 -11.30 6.67 -2.07
C THR A 66 -10.49 5.94 -0.99
N ILE A 67 -11.16 5.29 -0.04
CA ILE A 67 -10.53 4.59 1.10
C ILE A 67 -10.25 3.11 0.76
N LEU A 68 -10.94 2.55 -0.23
CA LEU A 68 -10.80 1.16 -0.70
C LEU A 68 -10.03 1.09 -2.02
#